data_AF-A0A2V6FAG1-F1
#
_entry.id   AF-A0A2V6FAG1-F1
#
_cell.length_a   1.000
_cell.length_b   1.000
_cell.length_c   1.000
_cell.angle_alpha   90.00
_cell.angle_beta   90.00
_cell.angle_gamma   90.00
#
_symmetry.space_group_name_H-M   'P 1'
#
loop_
_entity.id
_entity.type
_entity.pdbx_description
1 polymer ?
#
loop_
_entity_poly.entity_id
_entity_poly.type
_entity_poly.pdbx_seq_one_letter_code
_entity_poly.pdbx_strand_id
1 'polypeptide(L)'
;MALGTPATAQAVADGRVCSEGMLKGLYLSSWDGYANFGGSLVPKAVMEGKRFNGDGTFLNDFGTVNIGGTTILNTGGLGGTYTVAADCTGTLSVGNGPSLNMYIGPGAQKIWFTQTAGGLGVGTATRLPD
;
A
#
# COMPACT_ATOMS: atom_id res chain seq x y z
N MET A 1 -46.36 5.53 22.48
CA MET A 1 -44.90 5.51 22.24
C MET A 1 -44.58 4.19 21.58
N ALA A 2 -44.28 4.18 20.27
CA ALA A 2 -43.89 2.97 19.55
C ALA A 2 -42.36 2.99 19.40
N LEU A 3 -41.69 1.98 19.95
CA LEU A 3 -40.25 1.78 19.85
C LEU A 3 -39.92 1.33 18.43
N GLY A 4 -39.23 2.19 17.66
CA GLY A 4 -38.67 1.85 16.37
C GLY A 4 -37.47 0.92 16.54
N THR A 5 -37.48 -0.23 15.89
CA THR A 5 -36.34 -1.14 15.79
C THR A 5 -35.18 -0.44 15.07
N PRO A 6 -33.94 -0.49 15.59
CA PRO A 6 -32.80 0.03 14.86
C PRO A 6 -32.57 -0.82 13.62
N ALA A 7 -32.70 -0.22 12.44
CA ALA A 7 -32.23 -0.82 11.21
C ALA A 7 -30.71 -0.97 11.32
N THR A 8 -30.22 -2.21 11.38
CA THR A 8 -28.83 -2.50 11.08
C THR A 8 -28.57 -2.00 9.67
N ALA A 9 -27.79 -0.94 9.52
CA ALA A 9 -27.30 -0.51 8.22
C ALA A 9 -26.46 -1.66 7.66
N GLN A 10 -27.05 -2.47 6.78
CA GLN A 10 -26.27 -3.28 5.86
C GLN A 10 -25.46 -2.29 5.04
N ALA A 11 -24.13 -2.28 5.25
CA ALA A 11 -23.24 -1.63 4.32
C ALA A 11 -23.58 -2.19 2.95
N VAL A 12 -24.10 -1.34 2.07
CA VAL A 12 -24.22 -1.65 0.66
C VAL A 12 -22.80 -1.98 0.25
N ALA A 13 -22.52 -3.25 0.01
CA ALA A 13 -21.37 -3.62 -0.79
C ALA A 13 -21.68 -3.02 -2.16
N ASP A 14 -21.26 -1.76 -2.35
CA ASP A 14 -21.16 -1.17 -3.67
C ASP A 14 -20.50 -2.24 -4.53
N GLY A 15 -21.13 -2.61 -5.66
CA GLY A 15 -20.61 -3.58 -6.63
C GLY A 15 -19.34 -3.10 -7.33
N ARG A 16 -18.43 -2.47 -6.59
CA ARG A 16 -17.14 -1.95 -7.01
C ARG A 16 -16.22 -3.16 -7.17
N VAL A 17 -16.18 -3.70 -8.37
CA VAL A 17 -15.21 -4.72 -8.73
C VAL A 17 -13.85 -4.04 -8.86
N CYS A 18 -13.01 -4.20 -7.85
CA CYS A 18 -11.62 -3.78 -7.90
C CYS A 18 -10.80 -4.72 -8.80
N SER A 19 -9.77 -4.18 -9.47
CA SER A 19 -8.86 -4.92 -10.34
C SER A 19 -7.52 -4.21 -10.45
N GLU A 20 -6.46 -4.91 -10.88
CA GLU A 20 -5.12 -4.32 -10.99
C GLU A 20 -5.07 -3.09 -11.89
N GLY A 21 -5.85 -3.10 -12.98
CA GLY A 21 -5.93 -2.02 -13.96
C GLY A 21 -6.37 -0.69 -13.36
N MET A 22 -7.16 -0.71 -12.28
CA MET A 22 -7.61 0.51 -11.62
C MET A 22 -6.45 1.27 -10.96
N LEU A 23 -5.37 0.58 -10.58
CA LEU A 23 -4.23 1.20 -9.92
C LEU A 23 -3.26 1.83 -10.90
N LYS A 24 -3.42 1.66 -12.22
CA LYS A 24 -2.48 2.24 -13.20
C LYS A 24 -2.28 3.74 -12.96
N GLY A 25 -1.04 4.16 -12.74
CA GLY A 25 -0.68 5.56 -12.45
C GLY A 25 0.46 5.71 -11.44
N LEU A 26 0.80 6.96 -11.17
CA LEU A 26 1.84 7.32 -10.20
C LEU A 26 1.21 7.68 -8.85
N TYR A 27 1.80 7.17 -7.78
CA TYR A 27 1.36 7.41 -6.41
C TYR A 27 2.52 7.88 -5.56
N LEU A 28 2.26 8.86 -4.70
CA LEU A 28 3.15 9.17 -3.60
C LEU A 28 2.83 8.23 -2.43
N SER A 29 3.74 7.29 -2.19
CA SER A 29 3.68 6.29 -1.13
C SER A 29 4.53 6.75 0.05
N SER A 30 3.97 6.79 1.25
CA SER A 30 4.69 7.01 2.49
C SER A 30 4.27 6.01 3.54
N TRP A 31 5.25 5.44 4.24
CA TRP A 31 5.00 4.50 5.30
C TRP A 31 6.18 4.43 6.26
N ASP A 32 5.89 4.11 7.51
CA ASP A 32 6.85 4.06 8.61
C ASP A 32 6.61 2.83 9.49
N GLY A 33 7.58 2.56 10.35
CA GLY A 33 7.56 1.44 11.27
C GLY A 33 8.97 0.96 11.58
N TYR A 34 9.19 -0.35 11.47
CA TYR A 34 10.44 -1.00 11.83
C TYR A 34 10.89 -1.99 10.74
N ALA A 35 12.17 -1.95 10.38
CA ALA A 35 12.83 -3.03 9.63
C ALA A 35 13.32 -4.09 10.61
N ASN A 36 13.26 -5.35 10.22
CA ASN A 36 13.81 -6.45 11.01
C ASN A 36 15.21 -6.83 10.50
N PHE A 37 16.22 -6.59 11.32
CA PHE A 37 17.61 -6.99 11.09
C PHE A 37 17.98 -8.13 12.04
N GLY A 38 17.82 -9.38 11.59
CA GLY A 38 18.21 -10.56 12.36
C GLY A 38 17.53 -10.67 13.73
N GLY A 39 16.27 -10.23 13.83
CA GLY A 39 15.49 -10.18 15.07
C GLY A 39 15.45 -8.80 15.73
N SER A 40 16.33 -7.87 15.34
CA SER A 40 16.32 -6.50 15.87
C SER A 40 15.41 -5.59 15.05
N LEU A 41 14.42 -4.98 15.70
CA LEU A 41 13.55 -3.99 15.07
C LEU A 41 14.21 -2.60 15.11
N VAL A 42 14.51 -2.06 13.93
CA VAL A 42 15.13 -0.74 13.76
C VAL A 42 14.12 0.19 13.10
N PRO A 43 13.86 1.40 13.65
CA PRO A 43 12.90 2.33 13.06
C PRO A 43 13.23 2.64 11.60
N LYS A 44 12.20 2.81 10.78
CA LYS A 44 12.35 3.22 9.38
C LYS A 44 11.30 4.24 8.98
N ALA A 45 11.68 5.04 8.00
CA ALA A 45 10.78 5.93 7.28
C ALA A 45 11.01 5.76 5.78
N VAL A 46 9.92 5.66 5.02
CA VAL A 46 9.95 5.41 3.58
C VAL A 46 9.04 6.41 2.87
N MET A 47 9.55 7.00 1.79
CA MET A 47 8.76 7.80 0.85
C MET A 47 9.18 7.45 -0.57
N GLU A 48 8.20 7.16 -1.44
CA GLU A 48 8.44 6.67 -2.80
C GLU A 48 7.41 7.24 -3.78
N GLY A 49 7.83 7.57 -5.00
CA GLY A 49 6.95 7.72 -6.15
C GLY A 49 6.73 6.36 -6.79
N LYS A 50 5.67 5.66 -6.40
CA LYS A 50 5.36 4.30 -6.85
C LYS A 50 4.46 4.33 -8.08
N ARG A 51 4.97 3.88 -9.22
CA ARG A 51 4.26 3.74 -10.48
C ARG A 51 3.71 2.32 -10.60
N PHE A 52 2.40 2.20 -10.52
CA PHE A 52 1.69 0.96 -10.80
C PHE A 52 1.39 0.88 -12.31
N ASN A 53 1.71 -0.25 -12.93
CA ASN A 53 1.56 -0.43 -14.38
C ASN A 53 0.13 -0.84 -14.80
N GLY A 54 -0.68 -1.31 -13.85
CA GLY A 54 -2.06 -1.76 -14.09
C GLY A 54 -2.19 -3.24 -14.46
N ASP A 55 -1.09 -3.99 -14.40
CA ASP A 55 -0.98 -5.39 -14.83
C ASP A 55 -0.44 -6.30 -13.71
N GLY A 56 -0.50 -5.84 -12.46
CA GLY A 56 0.08 -6.53 -11.31
C GLY A 56 1.56 -6.26 -11.10
N THR A 57 2.19 -5.36 -11.85
CA THR A 57 3.58 -4.93 -11.63
C THR A 57 3.72 -3.45 -11.27
N PHE A 58 4.72 -3.11 -10.47
CA PHE A 58 5.05 -1.72 -10.16
C PHE A 58 6.56 -1.49 -10.21
N LEU A 59 6.93 -0.23 -10.38
CA LEU A 59 8.28 0.28 -10.15
C LEU A 59 8.21 1.58 -9.36
N ASN A 60 9.28 1.93 -8.67
CA ASN A 60 9.44 3.22 -8.05
C ASN A 60 10.19 4.15 -9.03
N ASP A 61 9.60 5.29 -9.36
CA ASP A 61 10.25 6.35 -10.15
C ASP A 61 11.33 7.06 -9.31
N PHE A 62 11.07 7.21 -8.01
CA PHE A 62 11.98 7.80 -7.03
C PHE A 62 11.63 7.30 -5.63
N GLY A 63 12.54 7.51 -4.68
CA GLY A 63 12.22 7.37 -3.26
C GLY A 63 13.44 7.22 -2.38
N THR A 64 13.19 7.32 -1.08
CA THR A 64 14.19 7.27 -0.02
C THR A 64 13.72 6.33 1.08
N VAL A 65 14.64 5.46 1.52
CA VAL A 65 14.46 4.64 2.72
C VAL A 65 15.51 5.04 3.75
N ASN A 66 15.04 5.50 4.90
CA ASN A 66 15.88 5.75 6.06
C ASN A 66 15.61 4.67 7.12
N ILE A 67 16.67 4.06 7.65
CA ILE A 67 16.58 3.06 8.71
C ILE A 67 17.57 3.45 9.81
N GLY A 68 17.07 3.59 11.04
CA GLY A 68 17.87 3.94 12.21
C GLY A 68 18.58 5.30 12.10
N GLY A 69 18.05 6.22 11.29
CA GLY A 69 18.66 7.52 11.02
C GLY A 69 19.61 7.53 9.81
N THR A 70 19.91 6.38 9.21
CA THR A 70 20.79 6.29 8.04
C THR A 70 19.96 6.09 6.76
N THR A 71 20.21 6.89 5.72
CA THR A 71 19.62 6.66 4.40
C THR A 71 20.34 5.46 3.77
N ILE A 72 19.62 4.36 3.59
CA ILE A 72 20.22 3.09 3.15
C ILE A 72 19.95 2.83 1.66
N LEU A 73 18.82 3.31 1.11
CA LEU A 73 18.45 3.09 -0.29
C LEU A 73 17.87 4.36 -0.96
N ASN A 74 18.28 4.56 -2.22
CA ASN A 74 17.46 5.21 -3.25
C ASN A 74 16.64 4.11 -3.93
N THR A 75 15.32 4.29 -4.00
CA THR A 75 14.43 3.24 -4.48
C THR A 75 14.08 3.36 -5.96
N GLY A 76 14.60 4.35 -6.69
CA GLY A 76 14.41 4.51 -8.12
C GLY A 76 14.79 3.24 -8.91
N GLY A 77 13.90 2.77 -9.76
CA GLY A 77 14.07 1.54 -10.54
C GLY A 77 13.80 0.23 -9.78
N LEU A 78 13.65 0.28 -8.44
CA LEU A 78 13.19 -0.90 -7.69
C LEU A 78 11.72 -1.14 -7.95
N GLY A 79 11.34 -2.41 -8.08
CA GLY A 79 9.99 -2.80 -8.40
C GLY A 79 9.58 -4.09 -7.72
N GLY A 80 8.42 -4.57 -8.14
CA GLY A 80 7.84 -5.78 -7.61
C GLY A 80 6.48 -6.05 -8.20
N THR A 81 5.73 -6.89 -7.52
CA THR A 81 4.40 -7.33 -7.95
C THR A 81 3.33 -6.96 -6.94
N TYR A 82 2.11 -6.87 -7.41
CA TYR A 82 0.94 -6.70 -6.57
C TYR A 82 -0.24 -7.47 -7.14
N THR A 83 -1.23 -7.75 -6.29
CA THR A 83 -2.52 -8.34 -6.66
C THR A 83 -3.64 -7.45 -6.13
N VAL A 84 -4.78 -7.49 -6.82
CA VAL A 84 -6.01 -6.82 -6.36
C VAL A 84 -7.18 -7.79 -6.48
N ALA A 85 -7.81 -8.10 -5.35
CA ALA A 85 -9.04 -8.87 -5.30
C ALA A 85 -10.26 -7.98 -5.59
N ALA A 86 -11.37 -8.62 -5.98
CA ALA A 86 -12.60 -7.92 -6.33
C ALA A 86 -13.20 -7.12 -5.15
N ASP A 87 -12.86 -7.47 -3.91
CA ASP A 87 -13.25 -6.79 -2.67
C ASP A 87 -12.35 -5.59 -2.30
N CYS A 88 -11.47 -5.17 -3.22
CA CYS A 88 -10.53 -4.07 -3.04
C CYS A 88 -9.46 -4.32 -1.98
N THR A 89 -9.25 -5.57 -1.57
CA THR A 89 -8.05 -5.99 -0.85
C THR A 89 -6.98 -6.46 -1.83
N GLY A 90 -5.74 -6.59 -1.36
CA GLY A 90 -4.66 -7.07 -2.20
C GLY A 90 -3.37 -7.28 -1.43
N THR A 91 -2.31 -7.60 -2.18
CA THR A 91 -0.96 -7.74 -1.63
C THR A 91 0.05 -7.03 -2.53
N LEU A 92 1.15 -6.56 -1.94
CA LEU A 92 2.29 -5.99 -2.66
C LEU A 92 3.57 -6.67 -2.14
N SER A 93 4.45 -7.07 -3.04
CA SER A 93 5.77 -7.59 -2.70
C SER A 93 6.85 -6.84 -3.43
N VAL A 94 7.79 -6.25 -2.67
CA VAL A 94 8.99 -5.63 -3.22
C VAL A 94 10.05 -6.73 -3.43
N GLY A 95 10.73 -6.74 -4.58
CA GLY A 95 11.80 -7.72 -4.84
C GLY A 95 12.88 -7.66 -3.76
N ASN A 96 13.17 -8.79 -3.10
CA ASN A 96 14.11 -8.89 -1.96
C ASN A 96 13.80 -7.91 -0.80
N GLY A 97 12.55 -7.48 -0.67
CA GLY A 97 12.13 -6.45 0.26
C GLY A 97 10.89 -6.86 1.08
N PRO A 98 10.13 -5.87 1.60
CA PRO A 98 8.93 -6.13 2.37
C PRO A 98 7.78 -6.70 1.52
N SER A 99 6.90 -7.46 2.18
CA SER A 99 5.55 -7.75 1.68
C SER A 99 4.52 -6.97 2.49
N LEU A 100 3.47 -6.49 1.84
CA LEU A 100 2.40 -5.70 2.43
C LEU A 100 1.03 -6.21 2.01
N ASN A 101 0.05 -6.12 2.90
CA ASN A 101 -1.36 -6.12 2.54
C ASN A 101 -1.80 -4.72 2.14
N MET A 102 -2.77 -4.63 1.24
CA MET A 102 -3.37 -3.37 0.82
C MET A 102 -4.89 -3.35 0.91
N TYR A 103 -5.43 -2.15 1.12
CA TYR A 103 -6.82 -1.82 0.86
C TYR A 103 -6.88 -0.65 -0.12
N ILE A 104 -7.66 -0.79 -1.20
CA ILE A 104 -7.81 0.21 -2.25
C ILE A 104 -9.07 1.03 -1.98
N GLY A 105 -8.89 2.34 -1.79
CA GLY A 105 -9.98 3.27 -1.59
C GLY A 105 -10.80 3.56 -2.85
N PRO A 106 -11.93 4.27 -2.69
CA PRO A 106 -12.77 4.71 -3.81
C PRO A 106 -11.96 5.39 -4.92
N GLY A 107 -12.27 5.01 -6.17
CA GLY A 107 -11.61 5.58 -7.37
C GLY A 107 -10.09 5.36 -7.42
N ALA A 108 -9.55 4.42 -6.63
CA ALA A 108 -8.12 4.18 -6.50
C ALA A 108 -7.32 5.46 -6.19
N GLN A 109 -7.90 6.41 -5.44
CA GLN A 109 -7.24 7.66 -5.09
C GLN A 109 -6.27 7.51 -3.92
N LYS A 110 -6.54 6.55 -3.05
CA LYS A 110 -5.72 6.25 -1.88
C LYS A 110 -5.65 4.75 -1.64
N ILE A 111 -4.48 4.27 -1.29
CA ILE A 111 -4.21 2.89 -0.88
C ILE A 111 -3.70 2.94 0.55
N TRP A 112 -4.13 2.01 1.40
CA TRP A 112 -3.56 1.80 2.73
C TRP A 112 -2.74 0.53 2.73
N PHE A 113 -1.62 0.54 3.44
CA PHE A 113 -0.70 -0.59 3.54
C PHE A 113 -0.55 -1.07 4.97
N THR A 114 -0.32 -2.36 5.14
CA THR A 114 0.22 -2.96 6.36
C THR A 114 1.29 -3.95 5.99
N GLN A 115 2.49 -3.79 6.52
CA GLN A 115 3.59 -4.72 6.26
C GLN A 115 3.33 -6.06 6.96
N THR A 116 3.50 -7.14 6.21
CA THR A 116 3.28 -8.53 6.67
C THR A 116 4.55 -9.37 6.68
N ALA A 117 5.62 -8.94 6.00
CA ALA A 117 6.93 -9.58 6.04
C ALA A 117 8.09 -8.57 5.94
N GLY A 118 9.25 -8.92 6.52
CA GLY A 118 10.46 -8.08 6.51
C GLY A 118 10.46 -6.95 7.55
N GLY A 119 9.57 -6.99 8.54
CA GLY A 119 9.39 -5.95 9.56
C GLY A 119 7.92 -5.69 9.89
N LEU A 120 7.66 -4.52 10.47
CA LEU A 120 6.35 -4.02 10.85
C LEU A 120 6.19 -2.61 10.33
N GLY A 121 5.00 -2.22 9.90
CA GLY A 121 4.77 -0.86 9.45
C GLY A 121 3.42 -0.67 8.79
N VAL A 122 3.03 0.59 8.69
CA VAL A 122 1.78 1.02 8.06
C VAL A 122 2.04 2.28 7.27
N GLY A 123 1.17 2.55 6.30
CA GLY A 123 1.18 3.82 5.62
C GLY A 123 0.19 3.85 4.47
N THR A 124 0.40 4.77 3.55
CA THR A 124 -0.55 5.02 2.47
C THR A 124 0.15 5.40 1.18
N ALA A 125 -0.54 5.20 0.05
CA ALA A 125 -0.17 5.76 -1.23
C ALA A 125 -1.32 6.62 -1.74
N THR A 126 -1.03 7.85 -2.15
CA THR A 126 -2.02 8.77 -2.73
C THR A 126 -1.70 8.98 -4.20
N ARG A 127 -2.70 8.83 -5.07
CA ARG A 127 -2.54 9.04 -6.51
C ARG A 127 -2.13 10.48 -6.77
N LEU A 128 -1.11 10.68 -7.60
CA LEU A 128 -0.73 12.02 -8.07
C LEU A 128 -1.59 12.41 -9.27
N PRO A 129 -1.88 13.71 -9.46
CA PRO A 129 -2.45 14.21 -10.71
C PRO A 129 -1.54 13.87 -11.89
N ASP A 130 -2.15 13.60 -13.04
CA ASP A 130 -1.43 13.41 -14.31
C ASP A 130 -0.72 14.69 -14.77
#